data_AF-E0E2U8-F1
#
_entry.id   AF-E0E2U8-F1
#
_cell.length_a   1.000
_cell.length_b   1.000
_cell.length_c   1.000
_cell.angle_alpha   90.00
_cell.angle_beta   90.00
_cell.angle_gamma   90.00
#
_symmetry.space_group_name_H-M   'P 1'
#
loop_
_entity.id
_entity.type
_entity.pdbx_description
1 polymer ?
#
loop_
_entity_poly.entity_id
_entity_poly.type
_entity_poly.pdbx_seq_one_letter_code
_entity_poly.pdbx_strand_id
1 'polypeptide(L)'
;MKFLDLSLKHRYDIYTRTKKVLRKYQKGIVSGKLTADKFADNMLKDNSMIAYLEEIGIVVTEFRDAYKEYVQTLILIQNDCLAYHKQKSPSYYSKKADYTSIFKLNTLLTESGYNLSIPAQYLTEWDVDCIERFLETGNIDIGNEKIYNYITNL
;
A
#
# COMPACT_ATOMS: atom_id res chain seq x y z
N MET A 1 18.08 -8.80 2.09
CA MET A 1 16.63 -9.05 2.20
C MET A 1 15.90 -8.09 1.26
N LYS A 2 14.82 -8.51 0.60
CA LYS A 2 13.91 -7.62 -0.15
C LYS A 2 12.63 -7.38 0.66
N PHE A 3 11.96 -6.24 0.45
CA PHE A 3 10.70 -5.94 1.13
C PHE A 3 9.59 -6.95 0.78
N LEU A 4 9.59 -7.47 -0.45
CA LEU A 4 8.63 -8.47 -0.93
C LEU A 4 8.81 -9.85 -0.28
N ASP A 5 9.95 -10.10 0.38
CA ASP A 5 10.19 -11.37 1.10
C ASP A 5 9.36 -11.45 2.40
N LEU A 6 8.75 -10.33 2.82
CA LEU A 6 7.86 -10.27 3.97
C LEU A 6 6.49 -10.86 3.67
N SER A 7 5.89 -11.50 4.68
CA SER A 7 4.49 -11.94 4.60
C SER A 7 3.55 -10.75 4.34
N LEU A 8 2.41 -11.00 3.68
CA LEU A 8 1.44 -9.96 3.36
C LEU A 8 0.96 -9.19 4.59
N LYS A 9 0.78 -9.90 5.72
CA LYS A 9 0.48 -9.28 7.01
C LYS A 9 1.55 -8.28 7.41
N HIS A 10 2.82 -8.66 7.37
CA HIS A 10 3.90 -7.77 7.77
C HIS A 10 4.09 -6.59 6.82
N ARG A 11 3.91 -6.83 5.52
CA ARG A 11 3.90 -5.75 4.52
C ARG A 11 2.79 -4.74 4.80
N TYR A 12 1.57 -5.21 5.10
CA TYR A 12 0.44 -4.36 5.47
C TYR A 12 0.69 -3.56 6.76
N ASP A 13 1.19 -4.21 7.80
CA ASP A 13 1.50 -3.57 9.08
C ASP A 13 2.57 -2.47 8.93
N ILE A 14 3.60 -2.70 8.10
CA ILE A 14 4.59 -1.67 7.75
C ILE A 14 3.94 -0.57 6.93
N TYR A 15 3.20 -0.92 5.87
CA TYR A 15 2.51 0.04 5.00
C TYR A 15 1.64 1.03 5.79
N THR A 16 0.82 0.55 6.73
CA THR A 16 -0.07 1.40 7.51
C THR A 16 0.70 2.43 8.36
N ARG A 17 1.78 1.99 9.02
CA ARG A 17 2.70 2.86 9.79
C ARG A 17 3.37 3.88 8.88
N THR A 18 3.97 3.42 7.78
CA THR A 18 4.67 4.25 6.80
C THR A 18 3.75 5.29 6.16
N LYS A 19 2.54 4.90 5.70
CA LYS A 19 1.58 5.82 5.05
C LYS A 19 1.08 6.90 5.99
N LYS A 20 0.88 6.59 7.28
CA LYS A 20 0.50 7.59 8.29
C LYS A 20 1.55 8.70 8.37
N VAL A 21 2.82 8.32 8.39
CA VAL A 21 3.95 9.28 8.46
C VAL A 21 4.17 10.00 7.13
N LEU A 22 4.07 9.31 5.99
CA LEU A 22 4.14 9.94 4.65
C LEU A 22 3.11 11.06 4.48
N ARG A 23 1.86 10.83 4.91
CA ARG A 23 0.80 11.86 4.88
C ARG A 23 1.16 13.07 5.75
N LYS A 24 1.69 12.86 6.96
CA LYS A 24 2.14 13.93 7.86
C LYS A 24 3.21 14.81 7.23
N TYR A 25 4.15 14.22 6.49
CA TYR A 25 5.28 14.93 5.88
C TYR A 25 5.13 15.22 4.38
N GLN A 26 3.92 15.11 3.84
CA GLN A 26 3.64 15.24 2.40
C GLN A 26 4.24 16.52 1.78
N LYS A 27 4.13 17.69 2.44
CA LYS A 27 4.71 18.95 1.91
C LYS A 27 6.24 18.89 1.80
N GLY A 28 6.91 18.26 2.76
CA GLY A 28 8.36 18.07 2.76
C GLY A 28 8.82 17.10 1.66
N ILE A 29 8.03 16.05 1.43
CA ILE A 29 8.28 15.05 0.38
C ILE A 29 8.10 15.67 -1.01
N VAL A 30 6.98 16.35 -1.25
CA VAL A 30 6.67 16.98 -2.55
C VAL A 30 7.68 18.06 -2.91
N SER A 31 8.20 18.80 -1.92
CA SER A 31 9.24 19.82 -2.13
C SER A 31 10.66 19.26 -2.23
N GLY A 32 10.85 17.94 -2.10
CA GLY A 32 12.17 17.29 -2.11
C GLY A 32 13.00 17.54 -0.84
N LYS A 33 12.50 18.30 0.13
CA LYS A 33 13.20 18.58 1.41
C LYS A 33 13.36 17.32 2.26
N LEU A 34 12.42 16.38 2.15
CA LEU A 34 12.46 15.08 2.80
C LEU A 34 12.57 13.98 1.74
N THR A 35 13.78 13.46 1.56
CA THR A 35 14.08 12.36 0.63
C THR A 35 13.67 11.01 1.23
N ALA A 36 13.53 9.97 0.39
CA ALA A 36 13.27 8.61 0.85
C ALA A 36 14.33 8.10 1.84
N ASP A 37 15.59 8.47 1.62
CA ASP A 37 16.71 8.13 2.51
C ASP A 37 16.53 8.72 3.93
N LYS A 38 16.32 10.04 4.03
CA LYS A 38 16.05 10.70 5.31
C LYS A 38 14.75 10.21 5.96
N PHE A 39 13.74 9.93 5.16
CA PHE A 39 12.47 9.41 5.66
C PHE A 39 12.66 8.01 6.26
N ALA A 40 13.37 7.12 5.56
CA ALA A 40 13.68 5.77 6.04
C ALA A 40 14.48 5.81 7.34
N ASP A 41 15.52 6.64 7.41
CA ASP A 41 16.33 6.81 8.64
C ASP A 41 15.49 7.28 9.83
N ASN A 42 14.56 8.21 9.61
CA ASN A 42 13.70 8.70 10.68
C ASN A 42 12.70 7.64 11.13
N MET A 43 12.09 6.91 10.19
CA MET A 43 11.17 5.82 10.50
C MET A 43 11.85 4.68 11.24
N LEU A 44 13.08 4.31 10.86
CA LEU A 44 13.84 3.23 11.48
C LEU A 44 14.50 3.64 12.81
N LYS A 45 14.31 4.90 13.24
CA LYS A 45 14.62 5.39 14.59
C LYS A 45 13.37 5.52 15.46
N ASP A 46 12.18 5.32 14.89
CA ASP A 46 10.93 5.39 15.64
C ASP A 46 10.75 4.12 16.48
N ASN A 47 10.56 4.28 17.79
CA ASN A 47 10.43 3.16 18.72
C ASN A 47 9.30 2.19 18.34
N SER A 48 8.20 2.67 17.76
CA SER A 48 7.08 1.80 17.36
C SER A 48 7.41 0.97 16.12
N MET A 49 8.22 1.50 15.21
CA MET A 49 8.71 0.77 14.05
C MET A 49 9.79 -0.25 14.46
N ILE A 50 10.74 0.16 15.30
CA ILE A 50 11.81 -0.71 15.81
C ILE A 50 11.20 -1.91 16.54
N ALA A 51 10.32 -1.67 17.52
CA ALA A 51 9.70 -2.73 18.29
C ALA A 51 8.94 -3.73 17.39
N TYR A 52 8.24 -3.22 16.37
CA TYR A 52 7.53 -4.08 15.43
C TYR A 52 8.47 -4.90 14.55
N LEU A 53 9.57 -4.32 14.07
CA LEU A 53 10.57 -5.05 13.27
C LEU A 53 11.27 -6.14 14.10
N GLU A 54 11.60 -5.84 15.36
CA GLU A 54 12.17 -6.82 16.30
C GLU A 54 11.20 -7.98 16.59
N GLU A 55 9.91 -7.69 16.79
CA GLU A 55 8.86 -8.70 16.99
C GLU A 55 8.80 -9.71 15.84
N ILE A 56 9.01 -9.25 14.61
CA ILE A 56 8.97 -10.09 13.41
C ILE A 56 10.35 -10.60 12.99
N GLY A 57 11.36 -10.46 13.85
CA GLY A 57 12.71 -11.01 13.68
C GLY A 57 13.57 -10.27 12.66
N ILE A 58 13.29 -9.00 12.36
CA ILE A 58 14.03 -8.20 11.39
C ILE A 58 15.05 -7.31 12.08
N VAL A 59 16.32 -7.44 11.66
CA VAL A 59 17.39 -6.55 12.09
C VAL A 59 17.33 -5.23 11.29
N VAL A 60 17.14 -4.12 12.00
CA VAL A 60 16.94 -2.78 11.40
C VAL A 60 18.04 -2.40 10.42
N THR A 61 19.30 -2.67 10.76
CA THR A 61 20.46 -2.32 9.90
C THR A 61 20.45 -3.08 8.58
N GLU A 62 19.99 -4.32 8.57
CA GLU A 62 19.91 -5.17 7.37
C GLU A 62 18.67 -4.85 6.52
N PHE A 63 17.62 -4.33 7.16
CA PHE A 63 16.36 -3.97 6.50
C PHE A 63 16.38 -2.58 5.87
N ARG A 64 17.29 -1.71 6.31
CA ARG A 64 17.31 -0.28 5.95
C ARG A 64 17.17 -0.03 4.45
N ASP A 65 17.99 -0.69 3.64
CA ASP A 65 18.03 -0.41 2.20
C ASP A 65 16.77 -0.92 1.49
N ALA A 66 16.27 -2.10 1.86
CA ALA A 66 14.99 -2.61 1.36
C ALA A 66 13.82 -1.68 1.71
N TYR A 67 13.82 -1.13 2.92
CA TYR A 67 12.79 -0.19 3.36
C TYR A 67 12.91 1.17 2.65
N LYS A 68 14.12 1.66 2.41
CA LYS A 68 14.37 2.87 1.63
C LYS A 68 13.83 2.74 0.20
N GLU A 69 14.11 1.63 -0.48
CA GLU A 69 13.58 1.36 -1.83
C GLU A 69 12.05 1.32 -1.82
N TYR A 70 11.47 0.64 -0.84
CA TYR A 70 10.02 0.62 -0.64
C TYR A 70 9.42 2.02 -0.46
N VAL A 71 10.00 2.84 0.42
CA VAL A 71 9.57 4.23 0.66
C VAL A 71 9.71 5.07 -0.62
N GLN A 72 10.78 4.89 -1.39
CA GLN A 72 10.97 5.59 -2.66
C GLN A 72 9.81 5.28 -3.62
N THR A 73 9.43 4.00 -3.76
CA THR A 73 8.27 3.60 -4.57
C THR A 73 6.97 4.23 -4.07
N LEU A 74 6.72 4.24 -2.75
CA LEU A 74 5.53 4.88 -2.20
C LEU A 74 5.48 6.39 -2.47
N ILE A 75 6.63 7.08 -2.41
CA ILE A 75 6.74 8.51 -2.71
C ILE A 75 6.45 8.76 -4.19
N LEU A 76 6.98 7.93 -5.10
CA LEU A 76 6.70 8.04 -6.53
C LEU A 76 5.21 7.89 -6.82
N ILE A 77 4.58 6.81 -6.33
CA ILE A 77 3.13 6.59 -6.47
C ILE A 77 2.34 7.79 -5.95
N GLN A 78 2.69 8.31 -4.77
CA GLN A 78 2.00 9.45 -4.19
C GLN A 78 2.15 10.72 -5.03
N ASN A 79 3.36 11.01 -5.51
CA ASN A 79 3.63 12.20 -6.32
C ASN A 79 2.93 12.11 -7.68
N ASP A 80 2.90 10.94 -8.29
CA ASP A 80 2.16 10.69 -9.54
C ASP A 80 0.68 10.97 -9.33
N CYS A 81 0.06 10.38 -8.28
CA CYS A 81 -1.34 10.67 -7.96
C CYS A 81 -1.61 12.17 -7.78
N LEU A 82 -0.71 12.90 -7.09
CA LEU A 82 -0.85 14.35 -6.87
C LEU A 82 -0.68 15.16 -8.16
N ALA A 83 0.23 14.76 -9.05
CA ALA A 83 0.45 15.40 -10.33
C ALA A 83 -0.79 15.25 -11.25
N TYR A 84 -1.39 14.05 -11.29
CA TYR A 84 -2.64 13.81 -12.02
C TYR A 84 -3.79 14.67 -11.51
N HIS A 85 -3.94 14.82 -10.18
CA HIS A 85 -4.99 15.67 -9.61
C HIS A 85 -4.86 17.16 -10.01
N LYS A 86 -3.65 17.66 -10.29
CA LYS A 86 -3.47 19.03 -10.83
C LYS A 86 -3.99 19.19 -12.26
N GLN A 87 -4.06 18.10 -13.04
CA GLN A 87 -4.52 18.11 -14.43
C GLN A 87 -6.06 18.05 -14.58
N LYS A 88 -6.82 18.06 -13.46
CA LYS A 88 -8.29 18.06 -13.40
C LYS A 88 -9.00 16.90 -14.14
N SER A 89 -8.30 15.85 -14.52
CA SER A 89 -8.90 14.60 -14.99
C SER A 89 -8.92 13.58 -13.84
N PRO A 90 -10.01 12.82 -13.66
CA PRO A 90 -10.01 11.71 -12.70
C PRO A 90 -8.98 10.68 -13.15
N SER A 91 -7.96 10.43 -12.33
CA SER A 91 -7.01 9.36 -12.59
C SER A 91 -7.70 8.01 -12.40
N TYR A 92 -7.27 6.99 -13.14
CA TYR A 92 -7.74 5.61 -12.95
C TYR A 92 -7.69 5.17 -11.48
N TYR A 93 -6.64 5.58 -10.78
CA TYR A 93 -6.43 5.35 -9.34
C TYR A 93 -7.48 5.98 -8.40
N SER A 94 -8.21 6.99 -8.86
CA SER A 94 -9.19 7.75 -8.06
C SER A 94 -10.63 7.62 -8.57
N LYS A 95 -10.82 7.04 -9.77
CA LYS A 95 -12.14 6.80 -10.35
C LYS A 95 -12.83 5.69 -9.55
N LYS A 96 -14.05 5.95 -9.06
CA LYS A 96 -14.89 4.92 -8.44
C LYS A 96 -15.12 3.78 -9.44
N ALA A 97 -15.09 2.56 -8.93
CA ALA A 97 -15.42 1.38 -9.72
C ALA A 97 -16.85 1.48 -10.24
N ASP A 98 -17.05 1.15 -11.51
CA ASP A 98 -18.39 1.05 -12.06
C ASP A 98 -19.13 -0.21 -11.58
N TYR A 99 -20.44 -0.23 -11.77
CA TYR A 99 -21.28 -1.34 -11.30
C TYR A 99 -20.91 -2.67 -11.95
N THR A 100 -20.43 -2.66 -13.20
CA THR A 100 -20.05 -3.87 -13.93
C THR A 100 -18.77 -4.47 -13.33
N SER A 101 -17.77 -3.64 -13.03
CA SER A 101 -16.55 -4.05 -12.32
C SER A 101 -16.89 -4.64 -10.96
N ILE A 102 -17.75 -3.98 -10.19
CA ILE A 102 -18.17 -4.47 -8.86
C ILE A 102 -18.93 -5.80 -8.96
N PHE A 103 -19.82 -5.96 -9.95
CA PHE A 103 -20.57 -7.19 -10.13
C PHE A 103 -19.66 -8.38 -10.44
N LYS A 104 -18.69 -8.18 -11.34
CA LYS A 104 -17.68 -9.20 -11.67
C LYS A 104 -16.84 -9.56 -10.45
N LEU A 105 -16.37 -8.56 -9.72
CA LEU A 105 -15.59 -8.75 -8.50
C LEU A 105 -16.34 -9.59 -7.45
N ASN A 106 -17.62 -9.29 -7.20
CA ASN A 106 -18.42 -10.05 -6.23
C ASN A 106 -18.59 -11.52 -6.62
N THR A 107 -18.71 -11.79 -7.92
CA THR A 107 -18.77 -13.17 -8.45
C THR A 107 -17.45 -13.90 -8.14
N LEU A 108 -16.32 -13.28 -8.50
CA LEU A 108 -14.99 -13.84 -8.28
C LEU A 108 -14.68 -14.08 -6.79
N LEU A 109 -15.04 -13.13 -5.91
CA LEU A 109 -14.88 -13.27 -4.47
C LEU A 109 -15.64 -14.49 -3.93
N THR A 110 -16.89 -14.65 -4.35
CA THR A 110 -17.74 -15.77 -3.93
C THR A 110 -17.15 -17.11 -4.39
N GLU A 111 -16.73 -17.18 -5.65
CA GLU A 111 -16.10 -18.38 -6.24
C GLU A 111 -14.77 -18.74 -5.54
N SER A 112 -14.05 -17.72 -5.06
CA SER A 112 -12.75 -17.88 -4.42
C SER A 112 -12.82 -18.07 -2.89
N GLY A 113 -14.01 -18.06 -2.28
CA GLY A 113 -14.17 -18.23 -0.84
C GLY A 113 -13.83 -17.00 0.00
N TYR A 114 -13.89 -15.80 -0.60
CA TYR A 114 -13.56 -14.53 0.04
C TYR A 114 -14.75 -13.57 0.08
N ASN A 115 -14.64 -12.55 0.93
CA ASN A 115 -15.58 -11.43 1.03
C ASN A 115 -14.82 -10.11 1.20
N LEU A 116 -15.50 -8.99 0.96
CA LEU A 116 -14.96 -7.66 1.26
C LEU A 116 -15.19 -7.28 2.72
N SER A 117 -14.17 -6.75 3.36
CA SER A 117 -14.28 -6.14 4.70
C SER A 117 -14.87 -4.73 4.68
N ILE A 118 -14.96 -4.12 3.49
CA ILE A 118 -15.53 -2.79 3.27
C ILE A 118 -16.63 -2.83 2.20
N PRO A 119 -17.61 -1.93 2.23
CA PRO A 119 -18.60 -1.84 1.17
C PRO A 119 -17.97 -1.55 -0.20
N ALA A 120 -18.35 -2.32 -1.22
CA ALA A 120 -17.82 -2.22 -2.58
C ALA A 120 -17.94 -0.82 -3.21
N GLN A 121 -18.92 -0.01 -2.77
CA GLN A 121 -19.10 1.38 -3.21
C GLN A 121 -17.92 2.32 -2.89
N TYR A 122 -17.02 1.91 -2.01
CA TYR A 122 -15.81 2.68 -1.65
C TYR A 122 -14.59 2.30 -2.50
N LEU A 123 -14.69 1.26 -3.33
CA LEU A 123 -13.60 0.83 -4.20
C LEU A 123 -13.45 1.75 -5.41
N THR A 124 -12.19 1.97 -5.79
CA THR A 124 -11.83 2.53 -7.10
C THR A 124 -11.65 1.41 -8.11
N GLU A 125 -11.64 1.72 -9.41
CA GLU A 125 -11.32 0.70 -10.45
C GLU A 125 -9.96 0.05 -10.19
N TRP A 126 -8.98 0.86 -9.78
CA TRP A 126 -7.66 0.36 -9.39
C TRP A 126 -7.72 -0.60 -8.20
N ASP A 127 -8.58 -0.33 -7.21
CA ASP A 127 -8.75 -1.24 -6.08
C ASP A 127 -9.37 -2.56 -6.53
N VAL A 128 -10.32 -2.54 -7.48
CA VAL A 128 -10.89 -3.75 -8.08
C VAL A 128 -9.80 -4.56 -8.78
N ASP A 129 -9.03 -3.96 -9.68
CA ASP A 129 -7.94 -4.66 -10.39
C ASP A 129 -6.92 -5.28 -9.43
N CYS A 130 -6.59 -4.58 -8.35
CA CYS A 130 -5.64 -5.09 -7.37
C CYS A 130 -6.22 -6.26 -6.56
N ILE A 131 -7.52 -6.24 -6.27
CA ILE A 131 -8.20 -7.37 -5.62
C ILE A 131 -8.24 -8.56 -6.59
N GLU A 132 -8.65 -8.37 -7.83
CA GLU A 132 -8.70 -9.43 -8.85
C GLU A 132 -7.32 -10.09 -9.01
N ARG A 133 -6.26 -9.29 -9.16
CA ARG A 133 -4.88 -9.79 -9.23
C ARG A 133 -4.48 -10.58 -7.98
N PHE A 134 -4.88 -10.12 -6.79
CA PHE A 134 -4.59 -10.86 -5.56
C PHE A 134 -5.32 -12.21 -5.53
N LEU A 135 -6.59 -12.27 -5.95
CA LEU A 135 -7.36 -13.51 -6.00
C LEU A 135 -6.75 -14.52 -6.99
N GLU A 136 -6.21 -14.04 -8.12
CA GLU A 136 -5.56 -14.88 -9.13
C GLU A 136 -4.16 -15.37 -8.72
N THR A 137 -3.37 -14.51 -8.08
CA THR A 137 -1.92 -14.74 -7.91
C THR A 137 -1.48 -14.96 -6.46
N GLY A 138 -2.35 -14.64 -5.49
CA GLY A 138 -2.00 -14.58 -4.07
C GLY A 138 -1.06 -13.42 -3.71
N ASN A 139 -0.71 -12.53 -4.65
CA ASN A 139 0.26 -11.47 -4.46
C ASN A 139 -0.40 -10.08 -4.44
N ILE A 140 0.21 -9.17 -3.68
CA ILE A 140 -0.17 -7.76 -3.64
C ILE A 140 1.03 -6.92 -4.07
N ASP A 141 0.82 -6.00 -5.01
CA ASP A 141 1.88 -5.11 -5.50
C ASP A 141 2.29 -4.06 -4.45
N ILE A 142 3.53 -3.58 -4.57
CA ILE A 142 4.05 -2.52 -3.70
C ILE A 142 3.18 -1.25 -3.82
N GLY A 143 2.75 -0.72 -2.68
CA GLY A 143 1.89 0.46 -2.59
C GLY A 143 0.40 0.15 -2.49
N ASN A 144 0.02 -1.11 -2.73
CA ASN A 144 -1.35 -1.60 -2.62
C ASN A 144 -1.55 -2.53 -1.43
N GLU A 145 -0.65 -2.53 -0.44
CA GLU A 145 -0.77 -3.42 0.72
C GLU A 145 -2.11 -3.30 1.46
N LYS A 146 -2.81 -2.16 1.36
CA LYS A 146 -4.19 -1.98 1.88
C LYS A 146 -5.18 -3.08 1.45
N ILE A 147 -4.96 -3.69 0.28
CA ILE A 147 -5.81 -4.75 -0.28
C ILE A 147 -5.85 -5.97 0.63
N TYR A 148 -4.76 -6.24 1.36
CA TYR A 148 -4.69 -7.31 2.36
C TYR A 148 -5.81 -7.17 3.41
N ASN A 149 -6.16 -5.94 3.78
CA ASN A 149 -7.21 -5.67 4.75
C ASN A 149 -8.60 -5.50 4.12
N TYR A 150 -8.71 -5.45 2.80
CA TYR A 150 -10.00 -5.35 2.10
C TYR A 150 -10.66 -6.71 1.94
N ILE A 151 -9.91 -7.80 2.09
CA ILE A 151 -10.35 -9.16 1.78
C ILE A 151 -10.33 -9.99 3.06
N THR A 152 -11.42 -10.71 3.31
CA THR A 152 -11.58 -11.62 4.45
C THR A 152 -12.07 -12.97 3.95
N ASN A 153 -11.70 -14.06 4.62
CA ASN A 153 -12.27 -15.37 4.31
C ASN A 153 -13.76 -15.40 4.68
N LEU A 154 -14.55 -16.14 3.88
CA LEU A 154 -15.95 -16.47 4.20
C LEU A 154 -16.05 -17.43 5.39
#